data_AF-A0A3B5LFJ1-F1
#
_entry.id   AF-A0A3B5LFJ1-F1
#
_cell.length_a   1.000
_cell.length_b   1.000
_cell.length_c   1.000
_cell.angle_alpha   90.00
_cell.angle_beta   90.00
_cell.angle_gamma   90.00
#
_symmetry.space_group_name_H-M   'P 1'
#
loop_
_entity.id
_entity.type
_entity.pdbx_description
1 polymer ?
#
loop_
_entity_poly.entity_id
_entity_poly.type
_entity_poly.pdbx_seq_one_letter_code
_entity_poly.pdbx_strand_id
1 'polypeptide(L)'
;MITFFLIGLTVHVVFFLSIFDIYFTSPLVHGMTPQSTPLAPPASRLVLVVADGLRADSLFTLLPNNSSRTPFLRTIIEETGTWGVSHTRVPTESRPGHVALIAGFYEDVSAVAKGWKENPVEFDSVFNESRSTWCWGSPDILPMFAKGATGDHVYTHTYPAEEEDFASTDASRLDTWVFTQVKVQLLKFSTWL
;
A
#
# COMPACT_ATOMS: atom_id res chain seq x y z
N MET A 1 -31.98 -39.30 17.51
CA MET A 1 -30.71 -39.30 16.76
C MET A 1 -30.70 -38.25 15.66
N ILE A 2 -31.64 -38.26 14.71
CA ILE A 2 -31.71 -37.26 13.63
C ILE A 2 -31.83 -35.83 14.16
N THR A 3 -32.68 -35.59 15.17
CA THR A 3 -32.84 -34.25 15.78
C THR A 3 -31.54 -33.72 16.39
N PHE A 4 -30.77 -34.57 17.06
CA PHE A 4 -29.48 -34.20 17.63
C PHE A 4 -28.45 -33.86 16.54
N PHE A 5 -28.44 -34.63 15.45
CA PHE A 5 -27.60 -34.35 14.29
C PHE A 5 -27.98 -33.02 13.62
N LEU A 6 -29.28 -32.76 13.42
CA LEU A 6 -29.76 -31.52 12.83
C LEU A 6 -29.39 -30.30 13.68
N ILE A 7 -29.62 -30.36 15.00
CA ILE A 7 -29.23 -29.27 15.91
C ILE A 7 -27.72 -29.07 15.89
N GLY A 8 -26.94 -30.15 15.97
CA GLY A 8 -25.48 -30.08 15.89
C GLY A 8 -25.02 -29.44 14.58
N LEU A 9 -25.56 -29.85 13.44
CA LEU A 9 -25.26 -29.28 12.13
C LEU A 9 -25.64 -27.80 12.07
N THR A 10 -26.82 -27.42 12.55
CA THR A 10 -27.26 -26.01 12.60
C THR A 10 -26.30 -25.16 13.41
N VAL A 11 -25.88 -25.62 14.59
CA VAL A 11 -24.92 -24.90 15.43
C VAL A 11 -23.59 -24.69 14.69
N HIS A 12 -23.07 -25.72 14.02
CA HIS A 12 -21.82 -25.60 13.26
C HIS A 12 -21.96 -24.65 12.06
N VAL A 13 -23.08 -24.70 11.34
CA VAL A 13 -23.35 -23.77 10.24
C VAL A 13 -23.44 -22.33 10.75
N VAL A 14 -24.13 -22.09 11.87
CA VAL A 14 -24.21 -20.76 12.48
C VAL A 14 -22.83 -20.26 12.90
N PHE A 15 -22.02 -21.09 13.58
CA PHE A 15 -20.66 -20.70 13.95
C PHE A 15 -19.78 -20.43 12.73
N PHE A 16 -19.87 -21.26 11.70
CA PHE A 16 -19.14 -21.05 10.45
C PHE A 16 -19.50 -19.72 9.80
N LEU A 17 -20.80 -19.42 9.66
CA LEU A 17 -21.27 -18.15 9.09
C LEU A 17 -20.91 -16.96 9.97
N SER A 18 -20.89 -17.10 11.30
CA SER A 18 -20.53 -16.02 12.22
C SER A 18 -19.10 -15.52 12.05
N ILE A 19 -18.16 -16.39 11.65
CA ILE A 19 -16.79 -15.97 11.35
C ILE A 19 -16.77 -14.99 10.18
N PHE A 20 -17.59 -15.23 9.15
CA PHE A 20 -17.69 -14.33 8.01
C PHE A 20 -18.29 -12.99 8.41
N ASP A 21 -19.36 -13.00 9.20
CA ASP A 21 -20.02 -11.79 9.68
C ASP A 21 -19.11 -10.95 10.58
N ILE A 22 -18.40 -11.57 11.53
CA ILE A 22 -17.56 -10.85 12.51
C ILE A 22 -16.28 -10.30 11.86
N TYR A 23 -15.62 -11.07 10.99
CA TYR A 23 -14.29 -10.72 10.48
C TYR A 23 -14.29 -10.11 9.07
N PHE A 24 -15.37 -10.24 8.30
CA PHE A 24 -15.42 -9.80 6.90
C PHE A 24 -16.56 -8.81 6.62
N THR A 25 -17.16 -8.25 7.66
CA THR A 25 -18.01 -7.06 7.54
C THR A 25 -17.14 -5.83 7.37
N SER A 26 -17.54 -4.93 6.46
CA SER A 26 -16.80 -3.71 6.17
C SER A 26 -16.76 -2.78 7.39
N PRO A 27 -15.56 -2.35 7.85
CA PRO A 27 -15.44 -1.36 8.92
C PRO A 27 -15.55 0.09 8.41
N LEU A 28 -15.73 0.29 7.10
CA LEU A 28 -15.65 1.62 6.50
C LEU A 28 -16.91 2.45 6.78
N VAL A 29 -16.68 3.69 7.19
CA VAL A 29 -17.75 4.67 7.43
C VAL A 29 -17.85 5.59 6.21
N HIS A 30 -19.05 5.72 5.66
CA HIS A 30 -19.31 6.58 4.51
C HIS A 30 -19.88 7.95 4.92
N GLY A 31 -19.71 8.95 4.06
CA GLY A 31 -20.33 10.27 4.23
C GLY A 31 -19.64 11.16 5.26
N MET A 32 -18.37 10.93 5.56
CA MET A 32 -17.60 11.82 6.43
C MET A 32 -17.41 13.20 5.77
N THR A 33 -17.52 14.26 6.56
CA THR A 33 -17.29 15.63 6.09
C THR A 33 -15.78 15.89 5.96
N PRO A 34 -15.27 16.31 4.79
CA PRO A 34 -13.86 16.66 4.61
C PRO A 34 -13.42 17.74 5.61
N GLN A 35 -12.18 17.63 6.11
CA GLN A 35 -11.61 18.58 7.05
C GLN A 35 -10.34 19.20 6.46
N SER A 36 -10.27 20.53 6.44
CA SER A 36 -9.07 21.26 6.04
C SER A 36 -8.29 21.70 7.28
N THR A 37 -6.97 21.54 7.23
CA THR A 37 -6.10 22.05 8.31
C THR A 37 -5.80 23.53 8.07
N PRO A 38 -5.91 24.42 9.07
CA PRO A 38 -5.61 25.84 8.93
C PRO A 38 -4.10 26.14 8.96
N LEU A 39 -3.26 25.14 9.26
CA LEU A 39 -1.81 25.27 9.33
C LEU A 39 -1.20 25.33 7.92
N ALA A 40 -0.13 26.11 7.79
CA ALA A 40 0.65 26.13 6.56
C ALA A 40 1.29 24.74 6.32
N PRO A 41 1.27 24.22 5.07
CA PRO A 41 1.86 22.93 4.76
C PRO A 41 3.38 22.96 4.93
N PRO A 42 4.00 21.90 5.48
CA PRO A 42 5.44 21.86 5.74
C PRO A 42 6.27 21.76 4.45
N ALA A 43 5.67 21.34 3.34
CA ALA A 43 6.31 21.24 2.04
C ALA A 43 5.28 21.42 0.92
N SER A 44 5.75 21.85 -0.26
CA SER A 44 4.92 21.97 -1.47
C SER A 44 4.82 20.67 -2.27
N ARG A 45 5.65 19.67 -1.96
CA ARG A 45 5.77 18.41 -2.71
C ARG A 45 6.05 17.27 -1.75
N LEU A 46 5.47 16.11 -2.02
CA LEU A 46 5.73 14.85 -1.33
C LEU A 46 6.36 13.86 -2.31
N VAL A 47 7.44 13.20 -1.88
CA VAL A 47 8.03 12.07 -2.59
C VAL A 47 7.88 10.84 -1.70
N LEU A 48 7.09 9.88 -2.16
CA LEU A 48 6.85 8.62 -1.45
C LEU A 48 7.63 7.50 -2.15
N VAL A 49 8.57 6.89 -1.44
CA VAL A 49 9.31 5.70 -1.90
C VAL A 49 8.89 4.53 -1.03
N VAL A 50 8.27 3.52 -1.63
CA VAL A 50 7.81 2.32 -0.93
C VAL A 50 8.67 1.16 -1.39
N ALA A 51 9.41 0.55 -0.46
CA ALA A 51 10.14 -0.68 -0.68
C ALA A 51 9.28 -1.84 -0.15
N ASP A 52 8.72 -2.62 -1.07
CA ASP A 52 7.82 -3.72 -0.71
C ASP A 52 8.57 -4.84 0.03
N GLY A 53 7.95 -5.40 1.07
CA GLY A 53 8.57 -6.44 1.90
C GLY A 53 9.80 -6.01 2.72
N LEU A 54 10.13 -4.71 2.80
CA LEU A 54 11.28 -4.24 3.57
C LEU A 54 11.08 -4.41 5.08
N ARG A 55 11.67 -5.47 5.64
CA ARG A 55 11.62 -5.74 7.07
C ARG A 55 12.58 -4.84 7.85
N ALA A 56 12.16 -4.44 9.06
CA ALA A 56 12.97 -3.61 9.95
C ALA A 56 14.31 -4.29 10.30
N ASP A 57 14.30 -5.58 10.63
CA ASP A 57 15.53 -6.33 10.94
C ASP A 57 16.53 -6.31 9.78
N SER A 58 16.05 -6.41 8.54
CA SER A 58 16.87 -6.38 7.33
C SER A 58 17.56 -5.03 7.12
N LEU A 59 16.90 -3.94 7.52
CA LEU A 59 17.43 -2.59 7.42
C LEU A 59 18.37 -2.22 8.57
N PHE A 60 18.04 -2.62 9.81
CA PHE A 60 18.76 -2.18 11.01
C PHE A 60 19.87 -3.13 11.47
N THR A 61 19.82 -4.41 11.10
CA THR A 61 20.83 -5.39 11.56
C THR A 61 22.16 -5.16 10.85
N LEU A 62 23.22 -4.96 11.63
CA LEU A 62 24.59 -4.84 11.12
C LEU A 62 25.17 -6.21 10.79
N LEU A 63 26.05 -6.23 9.79
CA LEU A 63 26.87 -7.38 9.44
C LEU A 63 27.91 -7.66 10.55
N PRO A 64 28.53 -8.85 10.60
CA PRO A 64 29.52 -9.20 11.63
C PRO A 64 30.73 -8.26 11.73
N ASN A 65 31.05 -7.56 10.62
CA ASN A 65 32.09 -6.53 10.55
C ASN A 65 31.59 -5.14 10.97
N ASN A 66 30.42 -5.04 11.60
CA ASN A 66 29.75 -3.82 12.02
C ASN A 66 29.34 -2.86 10.88
N SER A 67 29.28 -3.35 9.64
CA SER A 67 28.81 -2.55 8.48
C SER A 67 27.32 -2.75 8.20
N SER A 68 26.67 -1.74 7.60
CA SER A 68 25.26 -1.81 7.18
C SER A 68 25.13 -2.34 5.75
N ARG A 69 24.07 -3.10 5.47
CA ARG A 69 23.68 -3.50 4.10
C ARG A 69 23.22 -2.31 3.25
N THR A 70 22.77 -1.23 3.89
CA THR A 70 22.23 -0.03 3.27
C THR A 70 22.95 1.21 3.82
N PRO A 71 24.24 1.41 3.50
CA PRO A 71 25.06 2.46 4.12
C PRO A 71 24.46 3.86 3.94
N PHE A 72 23.90 4.17 2.76
CA PHE A 72 23.23 5.43 2.52
C PHE A 72 22.04 5.67 3.46
N LEU A 73 21.10 4.72 3.54
CA LEU A 73 19.94 4.84 4.43
C LEU A 73 20.36 4.88 5.90
N ARG A 74 21.44 4.17 6.27
CA ARG A 74 22.00 4.20 7.62
C ARG A 74 22.47 5.60 8.00
N THR A 75 23.24 6.26 7.13
CA THR A 75 23.67 7.65 7.34
C THR A 75 22.47 8.59 7.49
N ILE A 76 21.44 8.45 6.64
CA ILE A 76 20.22 9.24 6.78
C ILE A 76 19.57 9.02 8.16
N ILE A 77 19.41 7.77 8.60
CA ILE A 77 18.82 7.41 9.89
C ILE A 77 19.61 7.98 11.09
N GLU A 78 20.94 8.01 11.01
CA GLU A 78 21.81 8.43 12.11
C GLU A 78 22.02 9.94 12.21
N GLU A 79 22.06 10.64 11.07
CA GLU A 79 22.56 12.02 11.04
C GLU A 79 21.48 13.07 10.77
N THR A 80 20.45 12.77 9.97
CA THR A 80 19.55 13.80 9.41
C THR A 80 18.07 13.46 9.43
N GLY A 81 17.72 12.19 9.31
CA GLY A 81 16.36 11.71 9.11
C GLY A 81 15.61 11.45 10.42
N THR A 82 14.29 11.53 10.34
CA THR A 82 13.39 10.98 11.37
C THR A 82 12.92 9.61 10.91
N TRP A 83 12.91 8.64 11.82
CA TRP A 83 12.56 7.26 11.49
C TRP A 83 11.75 6.61 12.60
N GLY A 84 11.05 5.54 12.25
CA GLY A 84 10.28 4.70 13.17
C GLY A 84 9.99 3.34 12.54
N VAL A 85 9.65 2.36 13.38
CA VAL A 85 9.21 1.04 12.91
C VAL A 85 7.69 1.03 12.86
N SER A 86 7.13 0.94 11.65
CA SER A 86 5.70 0.78 11.46
C SER A 86 5.29 -0.68 11.70
N HIS A 87 4.26 -0.88 12.52
CA HIS A 87 3.66 -2.19 12.75
C HIS A 87 2.46 -2.34 11.83
N THR A 88 2.61 -3.17 10.79
CA THR A 88 1.53 -3.46 9.85
C THR A 88 0.46 -4.30 10.53
N ARG A 89 -0.79 -4.10 10.12
CA ARG A 89 -1.90 -4.98 10.49
C ARG A 89 -2.12 -6.04 9.43
N VAL A 90 -2.72 -7.14 9.85
CA VAL A 90 -3.15 -8.20 8.94
C VAL A 90 -4.31 -7.71 8.07
N PRO A 91 -4.38 -8.10 6.78
CA PRO A 91 -3.38 -8.89 6.06
C PRO A 91 -2.12 -8.08 5.69
N THR A 92 -0.93 -8.65 5.92
CA THR A 92 0.36 -7.99 5.67
C THR A 92 0.79 -8.20 4.21
N GLU A 93 -0.02 -7.69 3.29
CA GLU A 93 0.19 -7.75 1.85
C GLU A 93 0.47 -6.34 1.29
N SER A 94 0.99 -6.29 0.06
CA SER A 94 1.35 -5.03 -0.61
C SER A 94 0.18 -4.06 -0.68
N ARG A 95 -1.01 -4.52 -1.11
CA ARG A 95 -2.20 -3.66 -1.27
C ARG A 95 -2.70 -3.03 0.03
N PRO A 96 -3.02 -3.80 1.09
CA PRO A 96 -3.41 -3.24 2.38
C PRO A 96 -2.39 -2.24 2.94
N GLY A 97 -1.10 -2.51 2.75
CA GLY A 97 -0.01 -1.61 3.16
C GLY A 97 -0.06 -0.25 2.44
N HIS A 98 -0.28 -0.26 1.12
CA HIS A 98 -0.40 0.97 0.33
C HIS A 98 -1.66 1.76 0.68
N VAL A 99 -2.80 1.09 0.90
CA VAL A 99 -4.05 1.75 1.35
C VAL A 99 -3.83 2.45 2.69
N ALA A 100 -3.19 1.77 3.65
CA ALA A 100 -2.88 2.37 4.95
C ALA A 100 -1.93 3.57 4.84
N LEU A 101 -0.91 3.50 3.99
CA LEU A 101 0.06 4.58 3.80
C LEU A 101 -0.53 5.80 3.10
N ILE A 102 -1.37 5.60 2.08
CA ILE A 102 -1.79 6.67 1.17
C ILE A 102 -3.18 7.22 1.52
N ALA A 103 -4.06 6.39 2.08
CA ALA A 103 -5.42 6.77 2.46
C ALA A 103 -5.64 6.81 3.99
N GLY A 104 -4.69 6.32 4.79
CA GLY A 104 -4.71 6.49 6.24
C GLY A 104 -5.69 5.57 6.98
N PHE A 105 -6.21 4.52 6.34
CA PHE A 105 -7.07 3.53 6.97
C PHE A 105 -6.69 2.10 6.57
N TYR A 106 -7.10 1.12 7.36
CA TYR A 106 -6.86 -0.29 7.03
C TYR A 106 -7.83 -0.76 5.95
N GLU A 107 -7.31 -1.48 4.96
CA GLU A 107 -8.13 -1.98 3.87
C GLU A 107 -9.34 -2.79 4.35
N ASP A 108 -10.43 -2.68 3.60
CA ASP A 108 -11.65 -3.41 3.85
C ASP A 108 -11.46 -4.91 3.61
N VAL A 109 -11.43 -5.65 4.72
CA VAL A 109 -11.37 -7.11 4.75
C VAL A 109 -12.54 -7.78 4.01
N SER A 110 -13.68 -7.08 3.84
CA SER A 110 -14.80 -7.58 3.02
C SER A 110 -14.43 -7.82 1.56
N ALA A 111 -13.30 -7.26 1.09
CA ALA A 111 -12.73 -7.55 -0.23
C ALA A 111 -12.44 -9.05 -0.48
N VAL A 112 -12.35 -9.88 0.58
CA VAL A 112 -12.30 -11.35 0.45
C VAL A 112 -13.45 -11.89 -0.41
N ALA A 113 -14.64 -11.29 -0.31
CA ALA A 113 -15.83 -11.74 -1.03
C ALA A 113 -15.71 -11.49 -2.54
N LYS A 114 -14.86 -10.54 -2.95
CA LYS A 114 -14.49 -10.26 -4.34
C LYS A 114 -13.17 -10.93 -4.75
N GLY A 115 -12.68 -11.88 -3.94
CA GLY A 115 -11.45 -12.62 -4.21
C GLY A 115 -10.20 -11.76 -4.18
N TRP A 116 -10.19 -10.65 -3.42
CA TRP A 116 -9.07 -9.71 -3.31
C TRP A 116 -8.65 -9.05 -4.64
N LYS A 117 -9.42 -9.19 -5.71
CA LYS A 117 -9.08 -8.66 -7.04
C LYS A 117 -9.37 -7.19 -7.20
N GLU A 118 -10.38 -6.70 -6.50
CA GLU A 118 -10.79 -5.30 -6.56
C GLU A 118 -11.22 -4.85 -5.17
N ASN A 119 -10.82 -3.64 -4.78
CA ASN A 119 -11.34 -3.04 -3.57
C ASN A 119 -12.84 -2.76 -3.78
N PRO A 120 -13.74 -3.32 -2.95
CA PRO A 120 -15.17 -3.17 -3.14
C PRO A 120 -15.68 -1.74 -2.96
N VAL A 121 -14.88 -0.87 -2.33
CA VAL A 121 -15.28 0.45 -1.87
C VAL A 121 -14.32 1.50 -2.41
N GLU A 122 -14.86 2.54 -3.01
CA GLU A 122 -14.10 3.74 -3.38
C GLU A 122 -13.77 4.55 -2.12
N PHE A 123 -12.55 5.07 -2.05
CA PHE A 123 -12.07 5.84 -0.91
C PHE A 123 -11.23 7.02 -1.38
N ASP A 124 -11.24 8.07 -0.57
CA ASP A 124 -10.40 9.24 -0.79
C ASP A 124 -8.96 8.97 -0.32
N SER A 125 -7.99 9.66 -0.92
CA SER A 125 -6.58 9.43 -0.67
C SER A 125 -5.76 10.69 -0.87
N VAL A 126 -4.55 10.74 -0.29
CA VAL A 126 -3.63 11.88 -0.46
C VAL A 126 -3.32 12.14 -1.94
N PHE A 127 -3.36 11.11 -2.79
CA PHE A 127 -3.14 11.26 -4.23
C PHE A 127 -4.27 12.01 -4.92
N ASN A 128 -5.51 11.81 -4.46
CA ASN A 128 -6.69 12.50 -4.95
C ASN A 128 -6.75 13.95 -4.46
N GLU A 129 -6.33 14.20 -3.22
CA GLU A 129 -6.26 15.55 -2.64
C GLU A 129 -5.02 16.35 -3.09
N SER A 130 -4.17 15.76 -3.94
CA SER A 130 -2.99 16.41 -4.51
C SER A 130 -3.29 17.01 -5.88
N ARG A 131 -2.77 18.23 -6.12
CA ARG A 131 -2.90 18.91 -7.43
C ARG A 131 -2.50 18.05 -8.62
N SER A 132 -1.44 17.26 -8.48
CA SER A 132 -0.98 16.32 -9.49
C SER A 132 -0.16 15.23 -8.82
N THR A 133 -0.40 13.99 -9.24
CA THR A 133 0.26 12.80 -8.70
C THR A 133 0.83 12.00 -9.85
N TRP A 134 2.10 11.59 -9.74
CA TRP A 134 2.73 10.65 -10.68
C TRP A 134 3.24 9.44 -9.91
N CYS A 135 2.84 8.25 -10.35
CA CYS A 135 3.16 6.99 -9.70
C CYS A 135 3.80 6.00 -10.68
N TRP A 136 4.78 5.24 -10.19
CA TRP A 136 5.45 4.18 -10.94
C TRP A 136 5.50 2.90 -10.09
N GLY A 137 5.08 1.76 -10.62
CA GLY A 137 5.01 0.53 -9.83
C GLY A 137 4.06 -0.54 -10.38
N SER A 138 3.52 -1.35 -9.48
CA SER A 138 2.73 -2.54 -9.82
C SER A 138 1.36 -2.21 -10.46
N PRO A 139 0.94 -2.96 -11.50
CA PRO A 139 -0.40 -2.92 -12.06
C PRO A 139 -1.50 -3.39 -11.08
N ASP A 140 -1.16 -4.11 -10.02
CA ASP A 140 -2.14 -4.54 -9.00
C ASP A 140 -2.45 -3.44 -7.98
N ILE A 141 -1.57 -2.42 -7.87
CA ILE A 141 -1.66 -1.39 -6.85
C ILE A 141 -2.08 -0.04 -7.44
N LEU A 142 -1.33 0.47 -8.41
CA LEU A 142 -1.51 1.85 -8.85
C LEU A 142 -2.90 2.16 -9.44
N PRO A 143 -3.53 1.27 -10.24
CA PRO A 143 -4.81 1.58 -10.85
C PRO A 143 -5.94 1.82 -9.83
N MET A 144 -5.87 1.27 -8.63
CA MET A 144 -6.94 1.47 -7.63
C MET A 144 -7.00 2.94 -7.17
N PHE A 145 -5.85 3.60 -7.04
CA PHE A 145 -5.78 5.01 -6.65
C PHE A 145 -6.13 5.96 -7.79
N ALA A 146 -5.87 5.58 -9.04
CA ALA A 146 -6.25 6.38 -10.20
C ALA A 146 -7.75 6.26 -10.51
N LYS A 147 -8.32 5.05 -10.45
CA LYS A 147 -9.77 4.85 -10.67
C LYS A 147 -10.63 5.58 -9.62
N GLY A 148 -10.16 5.63 -8.38
CA GLY A 148 -10.84 6.33 -7.28
C GLY A 148 -10.61 7.84 -7.24
N ALA A 149 -9.77 8.39 -8.12
CA ALA A 149 -9.48 9.81 -8.14
C ALA A 149 -10.52 10.62 -8.93
N THR A 150 -10.87 11.78 -8.41
CA THR A 150 -11.76 12.74 -9.06
C THR A 150 -10.99 13.57 -10.10
N GLY A 151 -10.86 13.04 -11.32
CA GLY A 151 -10.37 13.79 -12.49
C GLY A 151 -8.99 13.38 -13.01
N ASP A 152 -8.48 14.17 -13.95
CA ASP A 152 -7.33 13.78 -14.80
C ASP A 152 -5.97 14.27 -14.26
N HIS A 153 -5.71 14.04 -12.97
CA HIS A 153 -4.48 14.51 -12.30
C HIS A 153 -3.67 13.42 -11.58
N VAL A 154 -4.13 12.16 -11.60
CA VAL A 154 -3.39 11.00 -11.08
C VAL A 154 -2.87 10.16 -12.25
N TYR A 155 -1.57 10.30 -12.52
CA TYR A 155 -0.88 9.62 -13.62
C TYR A 155 -0.19 8.36 -13.10
N THR A 156 -0.59 7.20 -13.61
CA THR A 156 -0.02 5.91 -13.22
C THR A 156 0.77 5.29 -14.37
N HIS A 157 1.96 4.80 -14.05
CA HIS A 157 2.84 4.11 -14.98
C HIS A 157 3.19 2.75 -14.39
N THR A 158 2.75 1.68 -15.04
CA THR A 158 2.96 0.33 -14.56
C THR A 158 3.85 -0.45 -15.51
N TYR A 159 4.66 -1.35 -14.99
CA TYR A 159 5.26 -2.40 -15.81
C TYR A 159 4.18 -3.42 -16.24
N PRO A 160 4.43 -4.24 -17.28
CA PRO A 160 3.51 -5.30 -17.68
C PRO A 160 3.31 -6.33 -16.56
N ALA A 161 2.09 -6.85 -16.40
CA ALA A 161 1.78 -7.82 -15.34
C ALA A 161 2.58 -9.13 -15.48
N GLU A 162 2.88 -9.54 -16.72
CA GLU A 162 3.76 -10.67 -17.02
C GLU A 162 5.22 -10.48 -16.53
N GLU A 163 5.63 -9.26 -16.18
CA GLU A 163 6.93 -8.99 -15.56
C GLU A 163 6.94 -9.17 -14.03
N GLU A 164 5.78 -9.41 -13.39
CA GLU A 164 5.68 -9.75 -11.96
C GLU A 164 6.08 -11.21 -11.68
N ASP A 165 7.33 -11.55 -11.98
CA ASP A 165 7.91 -12.84 -11.62
C ASP A 165 8.64 -12.72 -10.27
N PHE A 166 7.88 -12.90 -9.19
CA PHE A 166 8.40 -12.90 -7.82
C PHE A 166 9.27 -14.13 -7.50
N ALA A 167 9.29 -15.14 -8.37
CA ALA A 167 10.15 -16.33 -8.25
C ALA A 167 11.42 -16.23 -9.11
N SER A 168 11.59 -15.14 -9.86
CA SER A 168 12.77 -14.86 -10.65
C SER A 168 14.03 -14.80 -9.79
N THR A 169 15.16 -15.22 -10.35
CA THR A 169 16.47 -15.10 -9.72
C THR A 169 16.96 -13.66 -9.59
N ASP A 170 16.38 -12.72 -10.35
CA ASP A 170 16.71 -11.30 -10.28
C ASP A 170 15.55 -10.49 -9.68
N ALA A 171 15.63 -10.27 -8.36
CA ALA A 171 14.66 -9.48 -7.60
C ALA A 171 14.77 -7.96 -7.89
N SER A 172 15.83 -7.49 -8.55
CA SER A 172 16.08 -6.05 -8.77
C SER A 172 15.48 -5.50 -10.06
N ARG A 173 14.90 -6.37 -10.90
CA ARG A 173 14.41 -6.00 -12.23
C ARG A 173 13.33 -4.92 -12.17
N LEU A 174 12.32 -5.12 -11.33
CA LEU A 174 11.20 -4.18 -11.20
C LEU A 174 11.63 -2.87 -10.55
N ASP A 175 12.53 -2.93 -9.56
CA ASP A 175 13.15 -1.74 -8.96
C ASP A 175 13.91 -0.92 -10.00
N THR A 176 14.66 -1.59 -10.88
CA THR A 176 15.41 -0.95 -11.97
C THR A 176 14.48 -0.30 -12.98
N TRP A 177 13.35 -0.94 -13.30
CA TRP A 177 12.32 -0.36 -14.15
C TRP A 177 11.77 0.93 -13.54
N VAL A 178 11.37 0.89 -12.26
CA VAL A 178 10.83 2.06 -11.55
C VAL A 178 11.87 3.19 -11.52
N PHE A 179 13.12 2.88 -11.14
CA PHE A 179 14.21 3.85 -11.12
C PHE A 179 14.42 4.51 -12.47
N THR A 180 14.41 3.74 -13.56
CA THR A 180 14.60 4.25 -14.92
C THR A 180 13.47 5.20 -15.32
N GLN A 181 12.22 4.83 -15.04
CA GLN A 181 11.07 5.69 -15.34
C GLN A 181 11.09 6.99 -14.55
N VAL A 182 11.36 6.90 -13.24
CA VAL A 182 11.48 8.07 -12.35
C VAL A 182 12.60 9.00 -12.82
N LYS A 183 13.76 8.45 -13.18
CA LYS A 183 14.90 9.23 -13.70
C LYS A 183 14.51 10.00 -14.97
N VAL A 184 13.85 9.34 -15.92
CA VAL A 184 13.37 9.98 -17.16
C VAL A 184 12.38 11.09 -16.84
N GLN A 185 11.45 10.86 -15.91
CA GLN A 185 10.46 11.87 -15.55
C GLN A 185 11.10 13.08 -14.84
N LEU A 186 12.01 12.85 -13.91
CA LEU A 186 12.72 13.93 -13.21
C LEU A 186 13.53 14.80 -14.18
N LEU A 187 14.16 14.19 -15.19
CA LEU A 187 14.85 14.93 -16.25
C LEU A 187 13.88 15.82 -17.04
N LYS A 188 12.68 15.32 -17.37
CA LYS A 188 11.65 16.15 -18.00
C LYS A 188 11.29 17.32 -17.09
N PHE A 189 11.00 17.10 -15.81
CA PHE A 189 10.65 18.19 -14.89
C PHE A 189 11.76 19.23 -14.74
N SER A 190 13.03 18.83 -14.81
CA SER A 190 14.17 19.75 -14.74
C SER A 190 14.27 20.69 -15.93
N THR A 191 13.67 20.35 -17.08
CA THR A 191 13.63 21.23 -18.26
C THR A 191 12.44 22.19 -18.27
N TRP A 192 11.50 22.06 -17.31
CA TRP A 192 10.34 22.96 -17.16
C TRP A 192 10.54 24.02 -16.06
N LEU A 193 11.59 23.89 -15.24
CA LEU A 193 12.04 24.87 -14.25
C LEU A 193 13.15 25.74 -14.85
#